data_AF-A0A829H0Y2-F1
#
_entry.id   AF-A0A829H0Y2-F1
#
_cell.length_a   1.000
_cell.length_b   1.000
_cell.length_c   1.000
_cell.angle_alpha   90.00
_cell.angle_beta   90.00
_cell.angle_gamma   90.00
#
_symmetry.space_group_name_H-M   'P 1'
#
loop_
_entity.id
_entity.type
_entity.pdbx_description
1 polymer ?
#
loop_
_entity_poly.entity_id
_entity_poly.type
_entity_poly.pdbx_seq_one_letter_code
_entity_poly.pdbx_strand_id
1 'polypeptide(L)' 'MAAIESCHAIAYVEKIAPQMAKDQIIICTLSGRGDKDVASIAKYKGVDVDE' A
#
# COMPACT_ATOMS: atom_id res chain seq x y z
N MET A 1 0.53 -5.60 7.51
CA MET A 1 0.01 -4.54 6.59
C MET A 1 1.20 -3.75 6.04
N ALA A 2 1.17 -3.27 4.79
CA ALA A 2 2.21 -2.37 4.27
C ALA A 2 2.02 -0.96 4.86
N ALA A 3 3.10 -0.17 4.93
CA ALA A 3 3.00 1.23 5.30
C ALA A 3 2.11 2.00 4.31
N ILE A 4 1.36 3.00 4.78
CA ILE A 4 0.47 3.81 3.92
C ILE A 4 1.27 4.46 2.77
N GLU A 5 2.50 4.87 3.00
CA GLU A 5 3.38 5.42 1.97
C GLU A 5 3.73 4.38 0.89
N SER A 6 3.94 3.12 1.29
CA SER A 6 4.15 2.01 0.34
C SER A 6 2.89 1.71 -0.48
N CYS A 7 1.69 1.89 0.09
CA CYS A 7 0.43 1.75 -0.64
C CYS A 7 0.29 2.78 -1.78
N HIS A 8 0.85 3.99 -1.64
CA HIS A 8 0.86 4.98 -2.72
C HIS A 8 1.68 4.50 -3.92
N ALA A 9 2.83 3.87 -3.68
CA ALA A 9 3.64 3.31 -4.75
C ALA A 9 2.89 2.18 -5.49
N ILE A 10 2.25 1.27 -4.75
CA ILE A 10 1.44 0.18 -5.34
C ILE A 10 0.27 0.75 -6.15
N ALA A 11 -0.45 1.74 -5.63
CA ALA A 11 -1.57 2.37 -6.34
C ALA A 11 -1.13 3.04 -7.65
N TYR A 12 0.10 3.55 -7.71
CA TYR A 12 0.66 4.07 -8.96
C TYR A 12 1.06 2.94 -9.92
N VAL A 13 1.66 1.87 -9.40
CA VAL A 13 1.97 0.66 -10.19
C VAL A 13 0.73 0.12 -10.90
N GLU A 14 -0.41 0.05 -10.20
CA GLU A 14 -1.69 -0.40 -10.77
C GLU A 14 -2.14 0.45 -11.96
N LYS A 15 -1.82 1.75 -11.97
CA LYS A 15 -2.16 2.67 -13.06
C LYS A 15 -1.24 2.52 -14.27
N ILE A 16 0.05 2.30 -14.04
CA ILE A 16 1.07 2.28 -15.12
C ILE A 16 1.25 0.88 -15.72
N ALA A 17 1.04 -0.19 -14.94
CA ALA A 17 1.27 -1.56 -15.41
C ALA A 17 0.46 -1.94 -16.67
N PRO A 18 -0.81 -1.52 -16.84
CA PRO A 18 -1.56 -1.80 -18.07
C PRO A 18 -1.00 -1.10 -19.32
N GLN A 19 -0.17 -0.07 -19.16
CA GLN A 19 0.44 0.69 -20.25
C GLN A 19 1.79 0.10 -20.69
N MET A 20 2.30 -0.90 -19.97
CA MET A 20 3.59 -1.55 -20.22
C MET A 20 3.44 -2.81 -21.06
N ALA A 21 4.52 -3.22 -21.72
CA ALA A 21 4.55 -4.52 -22.41
C ALA A 21 4.54 -5.67 -21.39
N LYS A 22 3.94 -6.81 -21.77
CA LYS A 22 3.70 -7.94 -20.85
C LYS A 22 4.98 -8.56 -20.26
N ASP A 23 6.11 -8.37 -20.92
CA ASP A 23 7.43 -8.90 -20.55
C ASP A 23 8.27 -7.91 -19.73
N GLN A 24 7.80 -6.67 -19.56
CA GLN A 24 8.49 -5.69 -18.71
C GLN A 24 8.25 -5.97 -17.22
N ILE A 25 9.32 -5.80 -16.43
CA ILE A 25 9.31 -6.05 -15.00
C ILE A 25 9.28 -4.71 -14.25
N ILE A 26 8.37 -4.58 -13.28
CA ILE A 26 8.30 -3.44 -12.37
C ILE A 26 8.91 -3.84 -11.03
N ILE A 27 9.90 -3.08 -10.56
CA ILE A 27 10.43 -3.20 -9.19
C ILE A 27 9.83 -2.07 -8.36
N CYS A 28 9.07 -2.43 -7.33
CA CYS A 28 8.43 -1.48 -6.42
C CYS A 28 9.01 -1.64 -5.01
N THR A 29 9.56 -0.56 -4.46
CA THR A 29 10.12 -0.56 -3.10
C THR A 29 9.00 -0.44 -2.07
N LEU A 30 8.92 -1.42 -1.17
CA LEU A 30 8.12 -1.34 0.05
C LEU A 30 8.99 -0.76 1.16
N SER A 31 8.84 0.55 1.40
CA SER A 31 9.71 1.32 2.29
C SER A 31 9.55 0.96 3.77
N GLY A 32 8.44 0.33 4.16
CA GLY A 32 8.19 -0.01 5.55
C GLY A 32 6.96 -0.88 5.80
N ARG A 33 6.84 -1.28 7.07
CA ARG A 33 5.71 -2.03 7.62
C ARG A 33 4.65 -1.08 8.17
N GLY A 34 3.39 -1.43 8.00
CA GLY A 34 2.23 -0.61 8.40
C GLY A 34 1.83 -0.74 9.87
N ASP A 35 2.71 -1.23 10.75
CA ASP A 35 2.38 -1.40 12.18
C ASP A 35 2.02 -0.06 12.84
N LYS A 36 2.66 1.03 12.41
CA LYS A 36 2.37 2.39 12.90
C LYS A 36 1.01 2.91 12.41
N ASP A 37 0.49 2.34 11.32
CA ASP A 37 -0.72 2.80 10.65
C ASP A 37 -1.97 2.04 11.09
N VAL A 38 -1.82 1.00 11.93
CA VAL A 38 -2.92 0.12 12.35
C VAL A 38 -4.05 0.90 13.01
N ALA A 39 -3.74 1.75 14.00
CA ALA A 39 -4.77 2.55 14.69
C ALA A 39 -5.47 3.53 13.76
N SER A 40 -4.70 4.20 12.89
CA SER A 40 -5.22 5.13 11.88
C SER A 40 -6.16 4.43 10.90
N ILE A 41 -5.80 3.23 10.46
CA ILE A 41 -6.59 2.43 9.52
C ILE A 41 -7.80 1.80 10.19
N ALA A 42 -7.69 1.35 11.44
CA ALA A 42 -8.84 0.86 12.21
C ALA A 42 -9.90 1.95 12.36
N LYS A 43 -9.50 3.15 12.79
CA LYS A 43 -10.37 4.33 12.84
C LYS A 43 -10.99 4.65 11.46
N TYR A 44 -10.20 4.62 10.39
CA TYR A 44 -10.70 4.84 9.04
C TYR A 44 -11.74 3.78 8.61
N LYS A 45 -11.56 2.52 9.02
CA LYS A 45 -12.47 1.42 8.74
C LYS A 45 -13.67 1.32 9.69
N GLY A 46 -13.76 2.20 10.69
CA GLY A 46 -14.78 2.13 11.74
C GLY A 46 -14.62 0.90 12.66
N VAL A 47 -13.39 0.40 12.81
CA VAL A 47 -13.04 -0.70 13.72
C VAL A 47 -12.43 -0.08 14.98
N ASP A 48 -12.96 -0.43 16.15
CA ASP A 48 -12.35 -0.10 17.43
C ASP A 48 -11.19 -1.05 17.73
N VAL A 49 -10.08 -0.48 18.22
CA VAL A 49 -8.83 -1.21 18.53
C VAL A 49 -8.48 -1.17 20.01
N ASP A 50 -9.34 -0.59 20.85
CA ASP A 50 -9.14 -0.41 22.29
C ASP A 50 -9.86 -1.50 23.14
N GLU A 51 -9.99 -2.72 22.63
CA GLU A 51 -10.35 -3.93 23.41
C GLU A 51 -9.16 -4.86 23.65
#